data_AF-A0A7X6B088-F1
#
_entry.id   AF-A0A7X6B088-F1
#
_cell.length_a   1.000
_cell.length_b   1.000
_cell.length_c   1.000
_cell.angle_alpha   90.00
_cell.angle_beta   90.00
_cell.angle_gamma   90.00
#
_symmetry.space_group_name_H-M   'P 1'
#
loop_
_entity.id
_entity.type
_entity.pdbx_description
1 polymer ?
#
loop_
_entity_poly.entity_id
_entity_poly.type
_entity_poly.pdbx_seq_one_letter_code
_entity_poly.pdbx_strand_id
1 'polypeptide(L)'
;MAEEGRRALAIVERAYRGAVETQFSDGLYCAYLFHRHLGGLDVLLRGPAAGYAVRAARTPVPRLGKRELTTVNTPGDGLNVLLEAGVGVWIEEQDLRAYGPDAESGLLPGVRTVPAGAMAARWPGYRAVFYL
;
A
#
# COMPACT_ATOMS: atom_id res chain seq x y z
N MET A 1 3.02 -21.30 -13.35
CA MET A 1 4.18 -20.38 -13.30
C MET A 1 4.29 -19.62 -14.62
N ALA A 2 3.57 -18.51 -14.79
CA ALA A 2 3.58 -17.71 -16.04
C ALA A 2 2.94 -16.30 -15.89
N GLU A 3 3.10 -15.62 -14.75
CA GLU A 3 2.64 -14.22 -14.59
C GLU A 3 3.73 -13.26 -14.10
N GLU A 4 4.76 -13.75 -13.40
CA GLU A 4 5.74 -12.88 -12.72
C GLU A 4 6.60 -12.05 -13.68
N GLY A 5 6.94 -12.58 -14.87
CA GLY A 5 7.74 -11.88 -15.89
C GLY A 5 7.07 -10.71 -16.62
N ARG A 6 5.79 -10.39 -16.35
CA ARG A 6 5.05 -9.31 -17.04
C ARG A 6 4.65 -8.13 -16.15
N ARG A 7 4.54 -8.34 -14.84
CA ARG A 7 4.07 -7.31 -13.92
C ARG A 7 5.20 -6.35 -13.54
N ALA A 8 4.83 -5.12 -13.18
CA ALA A 8 5.74 -4.20 -12.52
C ALA A 8 5.55 -4.24 -11.00
N LEU A 9 6.55 -3.75 -10.26
CA LEU A 9 6.51 -3.57 -8.81
C LEU A 9 6.63 -2.08 -8.46
N ALA A 10 5.62 -1.54 -7.79
CA ALA A 10 5.69 -0.22 -7.17
C ALA A 10 6.01 -0.35 -5.68
N ILE A 11 6.98 0.40 -5.18
CA ILE A 11 7.35 0.45 -3.77
C ILE A 11 6.85 1.77 -3.20
N VAL A 12 6.03 1.70 -2.14
CA VAL A 12 5.50 2.86 -1.43
C VAL A 12 6.08 2.85 -0.02
N GLU A 13 6.85 3.88 0.32
CA GLU A 13 7.49 4.00 1.64
C GLU A 13 6.86 5.11 2.49
N ARG A 14 6.32 6.14 1.85
CA ARG A 14 5.78 7.31 2.54
C ARG A 14 4.31 7.09 2.91
N ALA A 15 4.01 7.33 4.18
CA ALA A 15 2.65 7.46 4.67
C ALA A 15 2.22 8.93 4.67
N TYR A 16 1.03 9.18 4.17
CA TYR A 16 0.37 10.47 4.10
C TYR A 16 -1.00 10.34 4.74
N ARG A 17 -1.29 11.24 5.69
CA ARG A 17 -2.61 11.36 6.30
C ARG A 17 -2.82 12.80 6.75
N GLY A 18 -3.77 13.49 6.13
CA GLY A 18 -4.10 14.87 6.49
C GLY A 18 -3.26 15.97 5.78
N ALA A 19 -2.41 15.62 4.82
CA ALA A 19 -1.83 16.60 3.90
C ALA A 19 -2.88 16.92 2.81
N VAL A 20 -3.32 18.19 2.70
CA VAL A 20 -4.42 18.62 1.81
C VAL A 20 -4.05 18.50 0.33
N GLU A 21 -2.78 18.66 0.00
CA GLU A 21 -2.31 18.57 -1.38
C GLU A 21 -2.01 17.13 -1.81
N THR A 22 -1.37 16.33 -0.95
CA THR A 22 -0.95 14.96 -1.31
C THR A 22 -2.11 13.96 -1.38
N GLN A 23 -3.24 14.25 -0.75
CA GLN A 23 -4.44 13.39 -0.75
C GLN A 23 -5.13 13.27 -2.13
N PHE A 24 -4.84 14.17 -3.07
CA PHE A 24 -5.40 14.09 -4.43
C PHE A 24 -4.51 13.31 -5.40
N SER A 25 -3.25 13.03 -5.03
CA SER A 25 -2.26 12.36 -5.89
C SER A 25 -1.25 11.60 -5.04
N ASP A 26 -1.74 10.64 -4.25
CA ASP A 26 -0.87 9.75 -3.48
C ASP A 26 -0.37 8.56 -4.31
N GLY A 27 0.60 7.82 -3.75
CA GLY A 27 1.19 6.66 -4.41
C GLY A 27 0.19 5.54 -4.73
N LEU A 28 -0.88 5.38 -3.94
CA LEU A 28 -1.91 4.37 -4.18
C LEU A 28 -2.79 4.76 -5.38
N TYR A 29 -3.13 6.04 -5.50
CA TYR A 29 -3.82 6.58 -6.66
C TYR A 29 -2.99 6.42 -7.94
N CYS A 30 -1.69 6.73 -7.89
CA CYS A 30 -0.77 6.50 -9.01
C CYS A 30 -0.72 5.01 -9.40
N ALA A 31 -0.63 4.10 -8.42
CA ALA A 31 -0.66 2.66 -8.66
C ALA A 31 -1.95 2.22 -9.37
N TYR A 32 -3.10 2.76 -8.94
CA TYR A 32 -4.39 2.49 -9.57
C TYR A 32 -4.44 3.00 -11.02
N LEU A 33 -3.91 4.18 -11.32
CA LEU A 33 -3.91 4.68 -12.70
C LEU A 33 -3.01 3.86 -13.64
N PHE A 34 -1.88 3.34 -13.15
CA PHE A 34 -0.89 2.69 -14.01
C PHE A 34 -1.02 1.17 -14.15
N HIS A 35 -1.73 0.48 -13.25
CA HIS A 35 -1.72 -1.00 -13.21
C HIS A 35 -2.06 -1.66 -14.56
N ARG A 36 -3.05 -1.15 -15.31
CA ARG A 36 -3.44 -1.70 -16.63
C ARG A 36 -2.41 -1.38 -17.71
N HIS A 37 -1.86 -0.18 -17.70
CA HIS A 37 -0.87 0.25 -18.69
C HIS A 37 0.46 -0.49 -18.56
N LEU A 38 0.79 -0.93 -17.34
CA LEU A 38 1.98 -1.73 -17.06
C LEU A 38 1.78 -3.24 -17.32
N GLY A 39 0.58 -3.68 -17.71
CA GLY A 39 0.28 -5.10 -17.91
C GLY A 39 0.11 -5.88 -16.61
N GLY A 40 -0.23 -5.18 -15.51
CA GLY A 40 -0.35 -5.70 -14.15
C GLY A 40 0.67 -5.05 -13.22
N LEU A 41 0.29 -4.90 -11.96
CA LEU A 41 1.09 -4.24 -10.93
C LEU A 41 1.00 -5.00 -9.62
N ASP A 42 2.13 -5.10 -8.94
CA ASP A 42 2.20 -5.40 -7.51
C ASP A 42 2.69 -4.14 -6.78
N VAL A 43 2.18 -3.92 -5.57
CA VAL A 43 2.55 -2.84 -4.67
C VAL A 43 3.19 -3.44 -3.43
N LEU A 44 4.39 -2.98 -3.10
CA LEU A 44 5.07 -3.28 -1.85
C LEU A 44 4.98 -2.07 -0.93
N LEU A 45 4.30 -2.21 0.21
CA LEU A 45 4.26 -1.21 1.27
C LEU A 45 5.42 -1.43 2.22
N ARG A 46 6.24 -0.40 2.45
CA ARG A 46 7.40 -0.44 3.34
C ARG A 46 7.38 0.72 4.33
N GLY A 47 8.10 0.57 5.43
CA GLY A 47 8.21 1.58 6.47
C GLY A 47 6.85 2.11 6.90
N PRO A 48 6.66 3.44 7.01
CA PRO A 48 5.39 4.04 7.40
C PRO A 48 4.17 3.62 6.55
N ALA A 49 4.35 3.32 5.26
CA ALA A 49 3.25 2.94 4.37
C ALA A 49 2.65 1.57 4.70
N ALA A 50 3.39 0.68 5.40
CA ALA A 50 2.86 -0.59 5.86
C ALA A 50 1.63 -0.40 6.78
N GLY A 51 1.60 0.70 7.54
CA GLY A 51 0.46 1.06 8.38
C GLY A 51 -0.85 1.30 7.63
N TYR A 52 -0.82 1.54 6.31
CA TYR A 52 -2.05 1.65 5.50
C TYR A 52 -2.88 0.37 5.49
N ALA A 53 -2.22 -0.78 5.57
CA ALA A 53 -2.88 -2.08 5.53
C ALA A 53 -3.35 -2.58 6.90
N VAL A 54 -2.92 -1.95 7.98
CA VAL A 54 -3.29 -2.36 9.35
C VAL A 54 -4.64 -1.75 9.70
N ARG A 55 -5.62 -2.59 10.00
CA ARG A 55 -6.96 -2.14 10.42
C ARG A 55 -6.89 -1.59 11.84
N ALA A 56 -7.10 -0.29 11.98
CA ALA A 56 -7.34 0.32 13.28
C ALA A 56 -8.82 0.12 13.70
N ALA A 57 -9.06 -0.16 14.97
CA ALA A 57 -10.42 -0.20 15.53
C ALA A 57 -11.16 1.15 15.36
N ARG A 58 -10.42 2.26 15.35
CA ARG A 58 -10.92 3.59 15.03
C ARG A 58 -9.83 4.44 14.40
N THR A 59 -10.14 5.03 13.25
CA THR A 59 -9.25 5.92 12.49
C THR A 59 -9.64 7.38 12.80
N PRO A 60 -8.84 8.17 13.56
CA PRO A 60 -9.27 9.49 14.05
C PRO A 60 -9.44 10.50 12.91
N VAL A 61 -10.59 11.16 12.76
CA VAL A 61 -10.82 12.13 11.67
C VAL A 61 -9.82 13.30 11.76
N PRO A 62 -9.06 13.61 10.70
CA PRO A 62 -8.15 14.77 10.71
C PRO A 62 -8.91 16.09 10.90
N ARG A 63 -8.31 17.04 11.62
CA ARG A 63 -8.92 18.34 11.92
C ARG A 63 -7.99 19.49 11.55
N LEU A 64 -8.58 20.56 11.03
CA LEU A 64 -7.93 21.87 10.88
C LEU A 64 -8.61 22.84 11.85
N GLY A 65 -7.96 23.10 12.98
CA GLY A 65 -8.58 23.79 14.11
C GLY A 65 -9.82 23.05 14.61
N LYS A 66 -10.98 23.71 14.61
CA LYS A 66 -12.25 23.10 15.03
C LYS A 66 -12.96 22.29 13.92
N ARG A 67 -12.54 22.45 12.66
CA ARG A 67 -13.20 21.84 11.51
C ARG A 67 -12.66 20.44 11.24
N GLU A 68 -13.56 19.48 11.07
CA GLU A 68 -13.23 18.13 10.64
C GLU A 68 -13.03 18.10 9.12
N LEU A 69 -12.01 17.36 8.68
CA LEU A 69 -11.72 17.11 7.27
C LEU A 69 -12.32 15.76 6.90
N THR A 70 -13.58 15.74 6.47
CA THR A 70 -14.32 14.52 6.13
C THR A 70 -14.15 14.07 4.68
N THR A 71 -13.49 14.88 3.85
CA THR A 71 -13.22 14.60 2.43
C THR A 71 -11.88 13.91 2.21
N VAL A 72 -11.13 13.63 3.28
CA VAL A 72 -9.83 12.96 3.18
C VAL A 72 -10.02 11.46 3.06
N ASN A 73 -9.41 10.86 2.04
CA ASN A 73 -9.47 9.41 1.86
C ASN A 73 -8.81 8.69 3.04
N THR A 74 -9.36 7.53 3.41
CA THR A 74 -8.62 6.62 4.26
C THR A 74 -7.71 5.75 3.38
N PRO A 75 -6.43 5.56 3.76
CA PRO A 75 -5.53 4.74 2.94
C PRO A 75 -6.02 3.31 2.72
N GLY A 76 -6.79 2.76 3.68
CA GLY A 76 -7.40 1.44 3.55
C GLY A 76 -8.43 1.35 2.42
N ASP A 77 -9.19 2.41 2.16
CA ASP A 77 -10.11 2.45 1.01
C ASP A 77 -9.34 2.38 -0.31
N GLY A 78 -8.23 3.12 -0.41
CA GLY A 78 -7.35 3.08 -1.58
C GLY A 78 -6.74 1.69 -1.81
N LEU A 79 -6.32 1.00 -0.73
CA LEU A 79 -5.84 -0.38 -0.83
C LEU A 79 -6.92 -1.35 -1.28
N ASN A 80 -8.15 -1.22 -0.77
CA ASN A 80 -9.27 -2.06 -1.21
C ASN A 80 -9.54 -1.89 -2.71
N VAL A 81 -9.52 -0.65 -3.23
CA VAL A 81 -9.67 -0.38 -4.67
C VAL A 81 -8.57 -1.07 -5.49
N LEU A 82 -7.32 -1.05 -5.03
CA LEU A 82 -6.22 -1.75 -5.70
C LEU A 82 -6.42 -3.26 -5.70
N LEU A 83 -6.80 -3.83 -4.55
CA LEU A 83 -7.05 -5.27 -4.39
C LEU A 83 -8.20 -5.73 -5.30
N GLU A 84 -9.30 -4.99 -5.35
CA GLU A 84 -10.45 -5.23 -6.24
C GLU A 84 -10.05 -5.13 -7.73
N ALA A 85 -9.08 -4.27 -8.05
CA ALA A 85 -8.51 -4.14 -9.39
C ALA A 85 -7.49 -5.26 -9.74
N GLY A 86 -7.23 -6.21 -8.85
CA GLY A 86 -6.30 -7.33 -9.07
C GLY A 86 -4.82 -6.96 -8.94
N VAL A 87 -4.52 -5.84 -8.28
CA VAL A 87 -3.16 -5.45 -7.89
C VAL A 87 -2.73 -6.28 -6.68
N GLY A 88 -1.57 -6.92 -6.73
CA GLY A 88 -1.03 -7.62 -5.56
C GLY A 88 -0.52 -6.61 -4.54
N VAL A 89 -0.97 -6.67 -3.29
CA VAL A 89 -0.45 -5.81 -2.21
C VAL A 89 0.36 -6.65 -1.24
N TRP A 90 1.61 -6.26 -1.03
CA TRP A 90 2.60 -7.00 -0.26
C TRP A 90 3.22 -6.15 0.84
N ILE A 91 3.56 -6.78 1.95
CA ILE A 91 4.29 -6.17 3.07
C ILE A 91 5.34 -7.17 3.57
N GLU A 92 6.54 -6.69 3.88
CA GLU A 92 7.54 -7.50 4.56
C GLU A 92 7.30 -7.52 6.08
N GLU A 93 7.43 -8.69 6.71
CA GLU A 93 7.22 -8.87 8.15
C GLU A 93 7.94 -7.83 9.02
N GLN A 94 9.14 -7.39 8.61
CA GLN A 94 9.92 -6.39 9.34
C GLN A 94 9.21 -5.04 9.45
N ASP A 95 8.45 -4.64 8.42
CA ASP A 95 7.75 -3.35 8.38
C ASP A 95 6.47 -3.38 9.23
N LEU A 96 5.89 -4.57 9.47
CA LEU A 96 4.73 -4.73 10.36
C LEU A 96 5.09 -4.62 11.84
N ARG A 97 6.33 -4.95 12.23
CA ARG A 97 6.75 -4.95 13.64
C ARG A 97 6.56 -3.58 14.32
N ALA A 98 6.63 -2.49 13.55
CA ALA A 98 6.39 -1.14 14.06
C ALA A 98 4.94 -0.90 14.54
N TYR A 99 4.00 -1.76 14.16
CA TYR A 99 2.57 -1.62 14.45
C TYR A 99 2.06 -2.60 15.52
N GLY A 100 2.97 -3.31 16.20
CA GLY A 100 2.66 -4.19 17.32
C GLY A 100 2.48 -5.67 16.92
N PRO A 101 2.39 -6.56 17.93
CA PRO A 101 2.41 -8.01 17.71
C PRO A 101 1.19 -8.53 16.95
N ASP A 102 0.05 -7.86 17.07
CA ASP A 102 -1.21 -8.28 16.43
C ASP A 102 -1.40 -7.69 15.03
N ALA A 103 -0.44 -6.89 14.53
CA ALA A 103 -0.59 -6.14 13.28
C ALA A 103 -0.88 -7.04 12.08
N GLU A 104 -0.24 -8.21 12.01
CA GLU A 104 -0.46 -9.19 10.94
C GLU A 104 -1.89 -9.76 10.96
N SER A 105 -2.42 -10.06 12.15
CA SER A 105 -3.81 -10.54 12.29
C SER A 105 -4.85 -9.45 11.96
N GLY A 106 -4.43 -8.18 12.06
CA GLY A 106 -5.24 -7.00 11.78
C GLY A 106 -5.15 -6.50 10.34
N LEU A 107 -4.55 -7.23 9.41
CA LEU A 107 -4.41 -6.76 8.04
C LEU A 107 -5.74 -6.70 7.28
N LEU A 108 -5.81 -5.78 6.32
CA LEU A 108 -6.88 -5.77 5.32
C LEU A 108 -6.90 -7.10 4.55
N PRO A 109 -8.08 -7.71 4.35
CA PRO A 109 -8.19 -8.94 3.56
C PRO A 109 -7.56 -8.80 2.18
N GLY A 110 -6.74 -9.77 1.78
CA GLY A 110 -6.07 -9.78 0.47
C GLY A 110 -4.66 -9.16 0.46
N VAL A 111 -4.28 -8.42 1.50
CA VAL A 111 -2.88 -8.01 1.71
C VAL A 111 -2.06 -9.23 2.11
N ARG A 112 -0.87 -9.38 1.53
CA ARG A 112 0.01 -10.54 1.71
C ARG A 112 1.26 -10.17 2.48
N THR A 113 1.56 -10.93 3.52
CA THR A 113 2.82 -10.83 4.26
C THR A 113 3.86 -11.77 3.65
N VAL A 114 5.11 -11.33 3.66
CA VAL A 114 6.26 -12.16 3.28
C VAL A 114 7.45 -11.93 4.21
N PRO A 115 8.38 -12.90 4.32
CA PRO A 115 9.60 -12.72 5.10
C PRO A 115 10.42 -11.51 4.66
N ALA A 116 11.19 -10.95 5.58
CA ALA A 116 12.09 -9.83 5.27
C ALA A 116 13.04 -10.17 4.11
N GLY A 117 13.15 -9.28 3.12
CA GLY A 117 13.97 -9.46 1.93
C GLY A 117 13.38 -10.39 0.86
N ALA A 118 12.24 -11.05 1.11
CA ALA A 118 11.63 -11.94 0.13
C ALA A 118 11.14 -11.20 -1.12
N MET A 119 10.70 -9.95 -1.00
CA MET A 119 10.34 -9.15 -2.18
C MET A 119 11.56 -8.75 -3.00
N ALA A 120 12.66 -8.39 -2.34
CA ALA A 120 13.91 -8.04 -3.01
C ALA A 120 14.45 -9.21 -3.86
N ALA A 121 14.36 -10.44 -3.36
CA ALA A 121 14.72 -11.63 -4.12
C ALA A 121 13.90 -11.83 -5.40
N ARG A 122 12.67 -11.28 -5.47
CA ARG A 122 11.78 -11.36 -6.63
C ARG A 122 11.98 -10.23 -7.64
N TRP A 123 12.73 -9.18 -7.31
CA TRP A 123 12.95 -8.02 -8.19
C TRP A 123 13.41 -8.38 -9.61
N PRO A 124 14.37 -9.31 -9.83
CA PRO A 124 14.78 -9.69 -11.18
C PRO A 124 13.68 -10.33 -12.03
N GLY A 125 12.62 -10.83 -11.38
CA GLY A 125 11.45 -11.39 -12.05
C GLY A 125 10.45 -10.35 -12.54
N TYR A 126 10.44 -9.14 -11.97
CA TYR A 126 9.54 -8.07 -12.40
C TYR A 126 10.04 -7.39 -13.66
N ARG A 127 9.10 -6.94 -14.51
CA ARG A 127 9.40 -6.14 -15.71
C ARG A 127 10.08 -4.80 -15.36
N ALA A 128 9.66 -4.21 -14.25
CA ALA A 128 10.19 -2.95 -13.72
C ALA A 128 9.96 -2.90 -12.21
N VAL A 129 10.86 -2.23 -11.49
CA VAL A 129 10.72 -1.91 -10.07
C VAL A 129 10.92 -0.40 -9.93
N PHE A 130 9.99 0.29 -9.29
CA PHE A 130 10.05 1.74 -9.11
C PHE A 130 9.43 2.17 -7.78
N TYR A 131 9.73 3.39 -7.36
CA TYR A 131 9.25 3.97 -6.11
C TYR A 131 8.19 5.04 -6.41
N LEU A 132 7.16 5.11 -5.57
CA LEU A 132 6.08 6.10 -5.64
C LEU A 132 6.07 6.99 -4.39
#